data_AF-A0A4Y7N4M9-F1
#
_entry.id   AF-A0A4Y7N4M9-F1
#
_cell.length_a   1.000
_cell.length_b   1.000
_cell.length_c   1.000
_cell.angle_alpha   90.00
_cell.angle_beta   90.00
_cell.angle_gamma   90.00
#
_symmetry.space_group_name_H-M   'P 1'
#
loop_
_entity.id
_entity.type
_entity.pdbx_description
1 polymer ?
#
loop_
_entity_poly.entity_id
_entity_poly.type
_entity_poly.pdbx_seq_one_letter_code
_entity_poly.pdbx_strand_id
1 'polypeptide(L)'
;MALSKSSNTYGRTSWEDSEFPILCPTCLGDNPYVRMMKEKFGSECKICVRPFTTFRWCPGARMRFKKTEICQTCAKLKNVCQTCLLDLEYGLPIQVRDQALNIKDNIAKSDVNKEYFIQNAEKQLSATDHGVPGAAGGPGKSHPPSDLLMKLARTAPYYRRNLPHICSFWVKGECKRGEECPYRHEKPTDPDDPLADQNIKDRYYGTNDPVAEKLMRRAATLPRLDAPEDKSITTLYVGNIGEKMLEKELRDHFYQYGEIRSITIVSRQQCAFVTYVTRSAAELAAEGTFNKLIIQNRRLVIRWGKSQGKQNIPGTTNTEAGARFEPVPGLPRALPHPEELEHNFFNLAPTTSSFPSPYPQFAPPTYPLMAPPPPNPTPNQPELPGFLAEGQSSIHYPSQDPTRLGAINKTRQT
;
A
#
# COMPACT_ATOMS: atom_id res chain seq x y z
N MET A 1 47.88 -10.06 -9.32
CA MET A 1 46.95 -11.01 -8.66
C MET A 1 45.63 -10.99 -9.42
N ALA A 2 45.12 -12.17 -9.76
CA ALA A 2 44.18 -12.47 -10.83
C ALA A 2 42.95 -11.56 -10.95
N LEU A 3 42.82 -10.88 -12.10
CA LEU A 3 41.54 -10.43 -12.64
C LEU A 3 40.76 -11.68 -13.09
N SER A 4 39.88 -12.20 -12.25
CA SER A 4 38.94 -13.24 -12.66
C SER A 4 37.94 -12.62 -13.64
N LYS A 5 38.29 -12.73 -14.92
CA LYS A 5 37.41 -12.52 -16.07
C LYS A 5 36.28 -13.56 -16.01
N SER A 6 35.18 -13.25 -15.33
CA SER A 6 33.91 -13.94 -15.57
C SER A 6 33.28 -13.35 -16.84
N SER A 7 33.68 -13.93 -17.97
CA SER A 7 32.93 -14.09 -19.23
C SER A 7 31.62 -13.30 -19.41
N ASN A 8 31.71 -12.07 -19.93
CA ASN A 8 30.91 -11.66 -21.09
C ASN A 8 31.51 -10.39 -21.73
N THR A 9 32.40 -10.57 -22.71
CA THR A 9 33.11 -9.48 -23.41
C THR A 9 32.41 -9.04 -24.70
N TYR A 10 31.18 -9.49 -24.96
CA TYR A 10 30.49 -9.22 -26.22
C TYR A 10 29.23 -8.38 -25.99
N GLY A 11 29.31 -7.09 -26.31
CA GLY A 11 28.14 -6.22 -26.46
C GLY A 11 28.14 -4.92 -25.65
N ARG A 12 29.13 -4.04 -25.89
CA ARG A 12 29.22 -2.63 -25.45
C ARG A 12 29.01 -2.39 -23.96
N THR A 13 30.13 -2.33 -23.24
CA THR A 13 30.27 -1.88 -21.86
C THR A 13 29.83 -0.41 -21.72
N SER A 14 28.54 -0.19 -21.46
CA SER A 14 28.11 1.04 -20.80
C SER A 14 28.49 0.89 -19.33
N TRP A 15 29.53 1.61 -18.91
CA TRP A 15 29.88 1.70 -17.51
C TRP A 15 29.15 2.87 -16.89
N GLU A 16 28.57 2.66 -15.72
CA GLU A 16 27.77 3.69 -15.05
C GLU A 16 28.69 4.73 -14.39
N ASP A 17 28.69 5.96 -14.91
CA ASP A 17 29.30 7.15 -14.26
C ASP A 17 28.18 8.08 -13.79
N SER A 18 27.76 7.90 -12.54
CA SER A 18 26.77 8.75 -11.89
C SER A 18 27.45 9.83 -11.04
N GLU A 19 26.85 11.01 -10.98
CA GLU A 19 27.35 12.12 -10.15
C GLU A 19 26.97 11.97 -8.67
N PHE A 20 25.73 11.53 -8.39
CA PHE A 20 25.19 11.42 -7.03
C PHE A 20 24.44 10.10 -6.80
N PRO A 21 24.56 9.47 -5.61
CA PRO A 21 23.88 8.22 -5.30
C PRO A 21 22.39 8.39 -4.94
N ILE A 22 21.61 7.33 -5.15
CA ILE A 22 20.20 7.24 -4.74
C ILE A 22 20.14 6.59 -3.36
N LEU A 23 19.89 7.39 -2.32
CA LEU A 23 19.94 6.97 -0.92
C LEU A 23 18.68 7.38 -0.14
N CYS A 24 18.33 6.60 0.88
CA CYS A 24 17.29 6.98 1.83
C CYS A 24 17.86 7.80 3.00
N PRO A 25 17.04 8.63 3.67
CA PRO A 25 17.49 9.49 4.79
C PRO A 25 18.14 8.70 5.92
N THR A 26 17.61 7.52 6.26
CA THR A 26 18.21 6.65 7.28
C THR A 26 19.62 6.20 6.91
N CYS A 27 19.91 5.96 5.63
CA CYS A 27 21.26 5.55 5.21
C CYS A 27 22.24 6.71 5.11
N LEU A 28 21.75 7.89 4.75
CA LEU A 28 22.56 9.08 4.62
C LEU A 28 23.07 9.53 5.99
N GLY A 29 22.21 9.51 7.01
CA GLY A 29 22.56 9.90 8.38
C GLY A 29 21.56 10.88 8.97
N ASP A 30 21.85 11.33 10.18
CA ASP A 30 21.18 12.45 10.85
C ASP A 30 21.85 13.79 10.54
N ASN A 31 23.15 13.79 10.20
CA ASN A 31 23.88 15.00 9.89
C ASN A 31 23.52 15.56 8.49
N PRO A 32 23.04 16.81 8.38
CA PRO A 32 22.80 17.46 7.08
C PRO A 32 24.07 17.66 6.24
N TYR A 33 25.24 17.75 6.89
CA TYR A 33 26.52 17.98 6.23
C TYR A 33 27.30 16.67 6.13
N VAL A 34 27.20 16.01 4.97
CA VAL A 34 27.85 14.73 4.72
C VAL A 34 29.06 14.90 3.81
N ARG A 35 30.18 14.29 4.21
CA ARG A 35 31.36 14.13 3.34
C ARG A 35 31.32 12.74 2.71
N MET A 36 31.41 12.69 1.38
CA MET A 36 31.41 11.44 0.61
C MET A 36 32.60 11.38 -0.34
N MET A 37 33.14 10.18 -0.53
CA MET A 37 34.15 9.88 -1.54
C MET A 37 33.46 9.22 -2.73
N LYS A 38 33.72 9.73 -3.93
CA LYS A 38 33.30 9.14 -5.21
C LYS A 38 34.47 8.38 -5.80
N GLU A 39 34.28 7.09 -6.07
CA GLU A 39 35.24 6.24 -6.75
C GLU A 39 34.59 5.71 -8.03
N LYS A 40 35.15 6.10 -9.18
CA LYS A 40 34.64 5.67 -10.49
C LYS A 40 34.96 4.19 -10.68
N PHE A 41 33.93 3.38 -10.96
CA PHE A 41 34.07 1.94 -11.21
C PHE A 41 34.74 1.16 -10.07
N GLY A 42 34.55 1.60 -8.81
CA GLY A 42 35.24 1.02 -7.65
C GLY A 42 34.74 -0.37 -7.22
N SER A 43 33.52 -0.76 -7.60
CA SER A 43 33.03 -2.12 -7.36
C SER A 43 32.01 -2.58 -8.39
N GLU A 44 31.81 -3.89 -8.47
CA GLU A 44 30.72 -4.52 -9.22
C GLU A 44 29.40 -4.50 -8.44
N CYS A 45 28.30 -4.29 -9.17
CA CYS A 45 26.96 -4.32 -8.61
C CYS A 45 26.59 -5.73 -8.15
N LYS A 46 26.03 -5.86 -6.94
CA LYS A 46 25.66 -7.16 -6.36
C LYS A 46 24.51 -7.89 -7.08
N ILE A 47 23.81 -7.21 -8.00
CA ILE A 47 22.70 -7.76 -8.79
C ILE A 47 23.12 -8.03 -10.24
N CYS A 48 23.59 -7.00 -10.94
CA CYS A 48 23.90 -7.09 -12.36
C CYS A 48 25.37 -7.40 -12.67
N VAL A 49 26.25 -7.45 -11.67
CA VAL A 49 27.70 -7.73 -11.80
C VAL A 49 28.44 -6.71 -12.68
N ARG A 50 27.77 -5.65 -13.14
CA ARG A 50 28.42 -4.55 -13.87
C ARG A 50 29.19 -3.63 -12.92
N PRO A 51 30.38 -3.15 -13.31
CA PRO A 51 31.09 -2.13 -12.55
C PRO A 51 30.29 -0.82 -12.54
N PHE A 52 30.28 -0.15 -11.40
CA PHE A 52 29.50 1.07 -11.20
C PHE A 52 30.24 2.05 -10.27
N THR A 53 29.79 3.30 -10.26
CA THR A 53 30.38 4.34 -9.41
C THR A 53 30.02 4.11 -7.95
N THR A 54 31.03 3.91 -7.10
CA THR A 54 30.84 3.69 -5.68
C THR A 54 30.97 4.99 -4.90
N PHE A 55 30.00 5.22 -4.03
CA PHE A 55 30.03 6.33 -3.08
C PHE A 55 30.24 5.77 -1.69
N ARG A 56 31.15 6.37 -0.91
CA ARG A 56 31.43 5.97 0.47
C ARG A 56 31.37 7.18 1.40
N TRP A 57 30.59 7.09 2.47
CA TRP A 57 30.37 8.17 3.44
C TRP A 57 30.25 7.64 4.87
N CYS A 58 30.37 8.54 5.84
CA CYS A 58 30.10 8.26 7.25
C CYS A 58 28.78 8.93 7.64
N PRO A 59 27.74 8.17 8.03
CA PRO A 59 26.43 8.74 8.35
C PRO A 59 26.40 9.62 9.61
N GLY A 60 27.27 9.37 10.59
CA GLY A 60 27.24 10.07 11.87
C GLY A 60 28.37 9.64 12.79
N ALA A 61 28.44 10.23 13.97
CA ALA A 61 29.43 9.87 14.99
C ALA A 61 29.18 8.43 15.48
N ARG A 62 30.24 7.61 15.56
CA ARG A 62 30.19 6.18 15.95
C ARG A 62 29.38 5.27 15.01
N MET A 63 29.14 5.72 13.78
CA MET A 63 28.50 4.90 12.73
C MET A 63 29.58 4.25 11.85
N ARG A 64 29.23 3.15 11.19
CA ARG A 64 30.11 2.55 10.18
C ARG A 64 30.08 3.36 8.90
N PHE A 65 31.22 3.36 8.20
CA PHE A 65 31.24 3.82 6.83
C PHE A 65 30.30 2.96 5.99
N LYS A 66 29.38 3.63 5.29
CA LYS A 66 28.46 2.99 4.35
C LYS A 66 28.96 3.25 2.94
N LYS A 67 28.60 2.33 2.05
CA LYS A 67 28.85 2.46 0.62
C LYS A 67 27.62 2.05 -0.18
N THR A 68 27.58 2.44 -1.44
CA THR A 68 26.60 1.90 -2.40
C THR A 68 26.93 0.45 -2.74
N GLU A 69 25.92 -0.41 -2.82
CA GLU A 69 26.08 -1.86 -3.11
C GLU A 69 25.52 -2.26 -4.49
N ILE A 70 24.64 -1.43 -5.05
CA ILE A 70 24.04 -1.65 -6.38
C ILE A 70 24.18 -0.42 -7.28
N CYS A 71 24.21 -0.65 -8.59
CA CYS A 71 24.25 0.42 -9.59
C CYS A 71 22.95 1.24 -9.63
N GLN A 72 23.02 2.46 -10.14
CA GLN A 72 21.86 3.36 -10.20
C GLN A 72 20.75 2.80 -11.10
N THR A 73 21.08 2.06 -12.17
CA THR A 73 20.12 1.38 -13.03
C THR A 73 19.26 0.37 -12.25
N CYS A 74 19.90 -0.49 -11.44
CA CYS A 74 19.19 -1.47 -10.60
C CYS A 74 18.34 -0.78 -9.52
N ALA A 75 18.81 0.35 -8.99
CA ALA A 75 18.06 1.13 -8.01
C ALA A 75 16.83 1.80 -8.62
N LYS A 76 16.97 2.42 -9.81
CA LYS A 76 15.88 3.08 -10.56
C LYS A 76 14.82 2.09 -11.01
N LEU A 77 15.22 0.91 -11.48
CA LEU A 77 14.31 -0.15 -11.91
C LEU A 77 13.32 -0.57 -10.82
N LYS A 78 13.74 -0.53 -9.56
CA LYS A 78 12.95 -0.98 -8.41
C LYS A 78 12.58 0.15 -7.44
N ASN A 79 12.89 1.41 -7.73
CA ASN A 79 12.72 2.55 -6.82
C ASN A 79 13.27 2.29 -5.39
N VAL A 80 14.53 1.87 -5.28
CA VAL A 80 15.15 1.52 -3.98
C VAL A 80 16.44 2.25 -3.68
N CYS A 81 16.77 2.35 -2.39
CA CYS A 81 18.05 2.85 -1.92
C CYS A 81 19.21 1.91 -2.30
N GLN A 82 20.29 2.47 -2.85
CA GLN A 82 21.47 1.73 -3.32
C GLN A 82 22.24 0.96 -2.23
N THR A 83 22.03 1.28 -0.95
CA THR A 83 22.73 0.61 0.17
C THR A 83 21.83 -0.34 0.94
N CYS A 84 20.60 0.07 1.28
CA CYS A 84 19.73 -0.78 2.10
C CYS A 84 18.73 -1.60 1.31
N LEU A 85 18.57 -1.37 0.00
CA LEU A 85 17.60 -2.07 -0.86
C LEU A 85 16.14 -1.95 -0.37
N LEU A 86 15.84 -0.91 0.40
CA LEU A 86 14.47 -0.61 0.78
C LEU A 86 13.93 0.45 -0.15
N ASP A 87 12.62 0.43 -0.31
CA ASP A 87 11.87 1.41 -1.06
C ASP A 87 12.15 2.85 -0.55
N LEU A 88 12.21 3.80 -1.48
CA LEU A 88 12.51 5.20 -1.15
C LEU A 88 11.32 5.96 -0.57
N GLU A 89 10.09 5.53 -0.85
CA GLU A 89 8.86 6.21 -0.44
C GLU A 89 8.40 5.75 0.95
N TYR A 90 8.27 4.43 1.16
CA TYR A 90 7.76 3.82 2.39
C TYR A 90 8.87 3.30 3.32
N GLY A 91 10.09 3.10 2.80
CA GLY A 91 11.18 2.51 3.59
C GLY A 91 10.94 1.03 3.94
N LEU A 92 10.17 0.31 3.13
CA LEU A 92 9.79 -1.09 3.34
C LEU A 92 10.57 -2.04 2.39
N PRO A 93 10.66 -3.34 2.70
CA PRO A 93 11.21 -4.34 1.78
C PRO A 93 10.42 -4.40 0.47
N ILE A 94 11.12 -4.72 -0.63
CA ILE A 94 10.55 -4.78 -1.99
C ILE A 94 9.38 -5.75 -2.05
N GLN A 95 9.51 -6.94 -1.43
CA GLN A 95 8.44 -7.94 -1.40
C GLN A 95 7.14 -7.41 -0.77
N VAL A 96 7.22 -6.65 0.32
CA VAL A 96 6.04 -6.07 1.00
C VAL A 96 5.34 -5.07 0.09
N ARG A 97 6.13 -4.20 -0.55
CA ARG A 97 5.62 -3.17 -1.47
C ARG A 97 4.97 -3.81 -2.70
N ASP A 98 5.69 -4.69 -3.38
CA ASP A 98 5.25 -5.28 -4.64
C ASP A 98 3.99 -6.14 -4.42
N GLN A 99 3.89 -6.86 -3.28
CA GLN A 99 2.68 -7.60 -2.90
C GLN A 99 1.49 -6.68 -2.56
N ALA A 100 1.71 -5.56 -1.87
CA ALA A 100 0.63 -4.64 -1.53
C ALA A 100 0.12 -3.83 -2.75
N LEU A 101 1.00 -3.56 -3.73
CA LEU A 101 0.66 -2.86 -4.97
C LEU A 101 0.25 -3.80 -6.12
N ASN A 102 0.28 -5.12 -5.89
CA ASN A 102 0.07 -6.15 -6.92
C ASN A 102 0.97 -5.96 -8.16
N ILE A 103 2.20 -5.47 -7.94
CA ILE A 103 3.20 -5.28 -8.98
C ILE A 103 3.89 -6.62 -9.22
N LYS A 104 3.77 -7.14 -10.44
CA LYS A 104 4.49 -8.34 -10.89
C LYS A 104 5.68 -7.91 -11.74
N ASP A 105 6.82 -7.72 -11.09
CA ASP A 105 8.06 -7.41 -11.79
C ASP A 105 8.71 -8.68 -12.32
N ASN A 106 8.68 -8.86 -13.64
CA ASN A 106 9.32 -9.98 -14.32
C ASN A 106 10.77 -9.66 -14.67
N ILE A 107 11.61 -9.40 -13.67
CA ILE A 107 13.06 -9.28 -13.90
C ILE A 107 13.65 -10.68 -14.06
N ALA A 108 14.32 -10.92 -15.20
CA ALA A 108 14.95 -12.19 -15.46
C ALA A 108 16.07 -12.50 -14.43
N LYS A 109 16.11 -13.74 -13.94
CA LYS A 109 17.09 -14.21 -12.94
C LYS A 109 18.31 -14.91 -13.55
N SER A 110 18.13 -15.56 -14.69
CA SER A 110 19.22 -16.21 -15.45
C SER A 110 20.22 -15.17 -15.94
N ASP A 111 21.51 -15.47 -15.90
CA ASP A 111 22.57 -14.47 -16.10
C ASP A 111 22.49 -13.75 -17.45
N VAL A 112 22.33 -14.46 -18.56
CA VAL A 112 22.26 -13.85 -19.90
C VAL A 112 21.00 -12.98 -20.07
N ASN A 113 19.83 -13.50 -19.69
CA ASN A 113 18.57 -12.73 -19.84
C ASN A 113 18.54 -11.49 -18.93
N LYS A 114 19.16 -11.59 -17.74
CA LYS A 114 19.31 -10.48 -16.79
C LYS A 114 20.18 -9.38 -17.41
N GLU A 115 21.31 -9.74 -18.01
CA GLU A 115 22.20 -8.76 -18.67
C GLU A 115 21.49 -8.05 -19.83
N TYR A 116 20.79 -8.80 -20.68
CA TYR A 116 20.02 -8.26 -21.80
C TYR A 116 18.91 -7.31 -21.32
N PHE A 117 18.13 -7.74 -20.32
CA PHE A 117 17.06 -6.93 -19.74
C PHE A 117 17.61 -5.61 -19.18
N ILE A 118 18.71 -5.66 -18.43
CA ILE A 118 19.31 -4.48 -17.81
C ILE A 118 19.93 -3.57 -18.86
N GLN A 119 20.51 -4.10 -19.94
CA GLN A 119 21.01 -3.28 -21.05
C GLN A 119 19.88 -2.51 -21.74
N ASN A 120 18.76 -3.17 -21.99
CA ASN A 120 17.60 -2.51 -22.60
C ASN A 120 16.97 -1.48 -21.66
N ALA A 121 16.86 -1.80 -20.37
CA ALA A 121 16.36 -0.88 -19.36
C ALA A 121 17.26 0.34 -19.20
N GLU A 122 18.59 0.16 -19.20
CA GLU A 122 19.56 1.24 -19.16
C GLU A 122 19.42 2.16 -20.37
N LYS A 123 19.29 1.60 -21.58
CA LYS A 123 19.04 2.37 -22.79
C LYS A 123 17.75 3.18 -22.70
N GLN A 124 16.67 2.58 -22.18
CA GLN A 124 15.39 3.27 -21.98
C GLN A 124 15.49 4.37 -20.92
N LEU A 125 16.16 4.12 -19.79
CA LEU A 125 16.41 5.10 -18.72
C LEU A 125 17.35 6.23 -19.13
N SER A 126 18.26 5.98 -20.08
CA SER A 126 19.12 7.03 -20.65
C SER A 126 18.39 7.88 -21.69
N ALA A 127 17.38 7.30 -22.36
CA ALA A 127 16.56 8.00 -23.35
C ALA A 127 15.44 8.82 -22.71
N THR A 128 15.09 8.51 -21.46
CA THR A 128 14.09 9.24 -20.67
C THR A 128 14.78 10.17 -19.69
N ASP A 129 14.28 11.40 -19.61
CA ASP A 129 14.88 12.40 -18.74
C ASP A 129 14.83 11.95 -17.27
N HIS A 130 15.87 12.29 -16.52
CA HIS A 130 16.37 11.62 -15.32
C HIS A 130 15.45 11.64 -14.07
N GLY A 131 14.18 12.04 -14.21
CA GLY A 131 13.28 12.36 -13.11
C GLY A 131 12.13 11.38 -12.82
N VAL A 132 11.81 10.44 -13.72
CA VAL A 132 10.62 9.59 -13.55
C VAL A 132 10.99 8.11 -13.40
N PRO A 133 10.79 7.50 -12.21
CA PRO A 133 10.88 6.06 -12.04
C PRO A 133 9.95 5.34 -13.03
N GLY A 134 10.49 4.42 -13.82
CA GLY A 134 9.72 3.45 -14.61
C GLY A 134 9.26 3.84 -16.01
N ALA A 135 9.95 4.80 -16.66
CA ALA A 135 9.90 4.93 -18.12
C ALA A 135 10.58 3.74 -18.87
N ALA A 136 11.14 2.77 -18.13
CA ALA A 136 11.87 1.62 -18.64
C ALA A 136 11.33 0.27 -18.12
N GLY A 137 10.01 0.11 -18.05
CA GLY A 137 9.40 -1.17 -17.66
C GLY A 137 9.60 -1.61 -16.20
N GLY A 138 10.10 -0.72 -15.34
CA GLY A 138 9.94 -0.83 -13.88
C GLY A 138 8.54 -0.34 -13.45
N PRO A 139 8.15 -0.47 -12.17
CA PRO A 139 6.90 0.06 -11.66
C PRO A 139 6.91 1.59 -11.68
N GLY A 140 6.69 2.17 -12.86
CA GLY A 140 6.61 3.61 -13.13
C GLY A 140 5.20 4.15 -13.24
N LYS A 141 4.20 3.32 -12.93
CA LYS A 141 2.90 3.84 -12.55
C LYS A 141 3.07 4.19 -11.09
N SER A 142 3.08 5.48 -10.74
CA SER A 142 2.83 5.91 -9.37
C SER A 142 1.48 5.35 -8.98
N HIS A 143 1.48 4.14 -8.42
CA HIS A 143 0.28 3.53 -7.92
C HIS A 143 -0.26 4.45 -6.81
N PRO A 144 -1.59 4.58 -6.69
CA PRO A 144 -2.16 5.36 -5.61
C PRO A 144 -1.56 4.86 -4.28
N PRO A 145 -1.19 5.77 -3.37
CA PRO A 145 -0.49 5.41 -2.15
C PRO A 145 -1.30 4.37 -1.38
N SER A 146 -0.70 3.19 -1.17
CA SER A 146 -1.39 2.11 -0.48
C SER A 146 -1.43 2.42 1.01
N ASP A 147 -2.64 2.53 1.55
CA ASP A 147 -2.88 2.75 2.98
C ASP A 147 -2.22 1.65 3.85
N LEU A 148 -2.18 0.42 3.36
CA LEU A 148 -1.49 -0.67 4.04
C LEU A 148 0.01 -0.38 4.19
N LEU A 149 0.64 0.11 3.13
CA LEU A 149 2.06 0.45 3.14
C LEU A 149 2.36 1.63 4.05
N MET A 150 1.51 2.66 4.06
CA MET A 150 1.65 3.79 4.99
C MET A 150 1.53 3.36 6.46
N LYS A 151 0.64 2.42 6.78
CA LYS A 151 0.48 1.89 8.15
C LYS A 151 1.67 1.05 8.61
N LEU A 152 2.34 0.35 7.68
CA LEU A 152 3.53 -0.46 7.96
C LEU A 152 4.83 0.37 7.95
N ALA A 153 4.84 1.48 7.21
CA ALA A 153 5.98 2.37 7.08
C ALA A 153 6.39 2.94 8.45
N ARG A 154 7.70 3.13 8.62
CA ARG A 154 8.25 3.73 9.84
C ARG A 154 8.23 5.25 9.69
N THR A 155 7.73 5.95 10.70
CA THR A 155 7.73 7.42 10.75
C THR A 155 9.11 7.98 11.13
N ALA A 156 9.85 7.29 12.00
CA ALA A 156 11.18 7.71 12.45
C ALA A 156 12.30 6.89 11.77
N PRO A 157 13.45 7.51 11.46
CA PRO A 157 14.59 6.82 10.87
C PRO A 157 15.18 5.78 11.83
N TYR A 158 15.58 4.62 11.30
CA TYR A 158 16.15 3.53 12.09
C TYR A 158 17.68 3.50 12.00
N TYR A 159 18.34 4.40 12.73
CA TYR A 159 19.80 4.56 12.67
C TYR A 159 20.61 3.37 13.22
N ARG A 160 19.98 2.43 13.94
CA ARG A 160 20.65 1.18 14.35
C ARG A 160 21.20 0.37 13.17
N ARG A 161 20.70 0.58 11.94
CA ARG A 161 21.26 -0.04 10.72
C ARG A 161 22.66 0.47 10.35
N ASN A 162 22.99 1.69 10.78
CA ASN A 162 24.25 2.35 10.48
C ASN A 162 25.33 2.02 11.51
N LEU A 163 25.01 1.24 12.54
CA LEU A 163 25.95 0.81 13.55
C LEU A 163 27.04 -0.10 12.94
N PRO A 164 28.26 -0.09 13.52
CA PRO A 164 29.31 -1.04 13.18
C PRO A 164 28.88 -2.49 13.31
N HIS A 165 29.55 -3.37 12.56
CA HIS A 165 29.41 -4.80 12.78
C HIS A 165 29.95 -5.18 14.16
N ILE A 166 29.55 -6.37 14.61
CA ILE A 166 30.00 -6.93 15.86
C ILE A 166 31.44 -7.41 15.68
N CYS A 167 32.28 -7.17 16.69
CA CYS A 167 33.67 -7.57 16.66
C CYS A 167 33.77 -9.09 16.79
N SER A 168 34.22 -9.76 15.72
CA SER A 168 34.43 -11.22 15.74
C SER A 168 35.45 -11.66 16.79
N PHE A 169 36.48 -10.85 17.05
CA PHE A 169 37.48 -11.12 18.09
C PHE A 169 36.91 -10.99 19.50
N TRP A 170 35.97 -10.08 19.72
CA TRP A 170 35.31 -9.95 21.03
C TRP A 170 34.39 -11.12 21.32
N VAL A 171 33.65 -11.59 20.31
CA VAL A 171 32.82 -12.80 20.42
C VAL A 171 33.65 -14.04 20.78
N LYS A 172 34.91 -14.09 20.35
CA LYS A 172 35.88 -15.14 20.71
C LYS A 172 36.60 -14.90 22.05
N GLY A 173 36.44 -13.73 22.67
CA GLY A 173 37.16 -13.36 23.90
C GLY A 173 38.60 -12.87 23.71
N GLU A 174 39.03 -12.62 22.47
CA GLU A 174 40.42 -12.29 22.12
C GLU A 174 40.62 -10.84 21.64
N CYS A 175 39.63 -9.96 21.87
CA CYS A 175 39.72 -8.57 21.42
C CYS A 175 40.73 -7.76 22.25
N LYS A 176 41.96 -7.60 21.72
CA LYS A 176 43.03 -6.81 22.35
C LYS A 176 42.86 -5.29 22.23
N ARG A 177 41.86 -4.83 21.47
CA ARG A 177 41.63 -3.39 21.21
C ARG A 177 40.80 -2.69 22.29
N GLY A 178 40.23 -3.44 23.24
CA GLY A 178 39.47 -2.88 24.36
C GLY A 178 38.38 -1.89 23.91
N GLU A 179 38.32 -0.74 24.57
CA GLU A 179 37.41 0.38 24.29
C GLU A 179 37.73 1.16 22.99
N GLU A 180 38.93 1.00 22.43
CA GLU A 180 39.32 1.65 21.17
C GLU A 180 38.79 0.89 19.94
N CYS A 181 38.20 -0.30 20.15
CA CYS A 181 37.64 -1.10 19.08
C CYS A 181 36.46 -0.36 18.39
N PRO A 182 36.53 -0.05 17.07
CA PRO A 182 35.45 0.59 16.33
C PRO A 182 34.25 -0.33 16.09
N TYR A 183 34.42 -1.62 16.33
CA TYR A 183 33.37 -2.63 16.20
C TYR A 183 32.62 -2.80 17.52
N ARG A 184 31.38 -3.28 17.44
CA ARG A 184 30.54 -3.41 18.65
C ARG A 184 30.92 -4.65 19.46
N HIS A 185 30.92 -4.48 20.78
CA HIS A 185 31.12 -5.53 21.77
C HIS A 185 29.77 -5.92 22.37
N GLU A 186 28.97 -6.64 21.58
CA GLU A 186 27.65 -7.12 21.98
C GLU A 186 27.39 -8.50 21.37
N LYS A 187 26.40 -9.22 21.90
CA LYS A 187 26.04 -10.55 21.40
C LYS A 187 25.48 -10.45 19.96
N PRO A 188 26.00 -11.22 18.99
CA PRO A 188 25.37 -11.41 17.69
C PRO A 188 23.95 -11.94 17.79
N THR A 189 23.16 -11.69 16.76
CA THR A 189 21.90 -12.39 16.56
C THR A 189 22.18 -13.89 16.45
N ASP A 190 21.33 -14.70 17.09
CA ASP A 190 21.47 -16.14 17.07
C ASP A 190 21.26 -16.66 15.62
N PRO A 191 22.08 -17.61 15.14
CA PRO A 191 22.01 -18.12 13.76
C PRO A 191 20.71 -18.89 13.48
N ASP A 192 20.04 -19.40 14.51
CA ASP A 192 18.76 -20.09 14.39
C ASP A 192 17.56 -19.14 14.18
N ASP A 193 17.75 -17.82 14.31
CA ASP A 193 16.71 -16.85 13.96
C ASP A 193 16.57 -16.81 12.43
N PRO A 194 15.39 -17.11 11.84
CA PRO A 194 15.18 -17.02 10.40
C PRO A 194 15.45 -15.62 9.84
N LEU A 195 15.56 -14.59 10.69
CA LEU A 195 15.93 -13.23 10.30
C LEU A 195 17.43 -13.03 10.05
N ALA A 196 18.29 -13.97 10.47
CA ALA A 196 19.75 -13.84 10.40
C ALA A 196 20.27 -14.02 8.96
N ASP A 197 19.72 -14.97 8.21
CA ASP A 197 20.12 -15.27 6.84
C ASP A 197 19.41 -14.33 5.85
N GLN A 198 20.11 -13.25 5.48
CA GLN A 198 19.60 -12.25 4.54
C GLN A 198 20.51 -12.15 3.30
N ASN A 199 20.17 -12.91 2.26
CA ASN A 199 20.83 -12.78 0.96
C ASN A 199 20.41 -11.49 0.25
N ILE A 200 21.39 -10.79 -0.33
CA ILE A 200 21.17 -9.51 -1.01
C ILE A 200 20.31 -9.66 -2.28
N LYS A 201 20.46 -10.78 -3.00
CA LYS A 201 19.69 -11.06 -4.22
C LYS A 201 18.22 -11.32 -3.89
N ASP A 202 17.96 -12.13 -2.86
CA ASP A 202 16.62 -12.48 -2.41
C ASP A 202 15.83 -11.24 -1.95
N ARG A 203 16.50 -10.36 -1.19
CA ARG A 203 15.95 -9.05 -0.80
C ARG A 203 15.66 -8.13 -1.98
N TYR A 204 16.46 -8.19 -3.05
CA TYR A 204 16.26 -7.37 -4.25
C TYR A 204 15.12 -7.87 -5.15
N TYR A 205 15.06 -9.18 -5.38
CA TYR A 205 14.01 -9.79 -6.21
C TYR A 205 12.68 -9.95 -5.47
N GLY A 206 12.68 -9.75 -4.14
CA GLY A 206 11.49 -9.89 -3.30
C GLY A 206 11.05 -11.35 -3.13
N THR A 207 12.01 -12.28 -3.14
CA THR A 207 11.74 -13.71 -2.91
C THR A 207 12.30 -14.14 -1.56
N ASN A 208 11.49 -14.80 -0.74
CA ASN A 208 11.90 -15.39 0.54
C ASN A 208 12.62 -14.41 1.48
N ASP A 209 12.17 -13.15 1.58
CA ASP A 209 12.72 -12.23 2.58
C ASP A 209 12.02 -12.46 3.95
N PRO A 210 12.73 -12.94 4.99
CA PRO A 210 12.14 -13.20 6.30
C PRO A 210 11.65 -11.92 6.98
N VAL A 211 12.28 -10.76 6.70
CA VAL A 211 11.83 -9.46 7.18
C VAL A 211 10.47 -9.14 6.56
N ALA A 212 10.34 -9.36 5.25
CA ALA A 212 9.10 -9.10 4.53
C ALA A 212 7.97 -9.99 5.04
N GLU A 213 8.24 -11.28 5.23
CA GLU A 213 7.24 -12.22 5.76
C GLU A 213 6.75 -11.79 7.15
N LYS A 214 7.65 -11.39 8.05
CA LYS A 214 7.27 -10.87 9.38
C LYS A 214 6.40 -9.62 9.29
N LEU A 215 6.70 -8.71 8.35
CA LEU A 215 5.90 -7.52 8.12
C LEU A 215 4.53 -7.86 7.52
N MET A 216 4.45 -8.80 6.60
CA MET A 216 3.18 -9.27 6.03
C MET A 216 2.32 -10.01 7.06
N ARG A 217 2.91 -10.82 7.94
CA ARG A 217 2.20 -11.42 9.09
C ARG A 217 1.64 -10.34 10.01
N ARG A 218 2.43 -9.31 10.32
CA ARG A 218 1.95 -8.15 11.10
C ARG A 218 0.81 -7.43 10.38
N ALA A 219 0.92 -7.25 9.06
CA ALA A 219 -0.10 -6.63 8.23
C ALA A 219 -1.43 -7.42 8.29
N ALA A 220 -1.35 -8.76 8.26
CA ALA A 220 -2.53 -9.62 8.36
C ALA A 220 -3.22 -9.55 9.73
N THR A 221 -2.47 -9.29 10.80
CA THR A 221 -3.03 -9.10 12.16
C THR A 221 -3.61 -7.71 12.41
N LEU A 222 -3.42 -6.76 11.49
CA LEU A 222 -4.02 -5.43 11.64
C LEU A 222 -5.55 -5.57 11.61
N PRO A 223 -6.27 -4.82 12.48
CA PRO A 223 -7.72 -4.85 12.46
C PRO A 223 -8.19 -4.41 11.07
N ARG A 224 -9.04 -5.23 10.45
CA ARG A 224 -9.79 -4.92 9.24
C ARG A 224 -11.28 -5.00 9.54
N LEU A 225 -12.09 -4.26 8.79
CA LEU A 225 -13.52 -4.49 8.81
C LEU A 225 -13.82 -5.63 7.87
N ASP A 226 -14.16 -6.80 8.41
CA ASP A 226 -14.72 -7.88 7.60
C ASP A 226 -16.14 -7.47 7.17
N ALA A 227 -16.45 -7.67 5.89
CA ALA A 227 -17.78 -7.36 5.35
C ALA A 227 -18.84 -8.27 6.00
N PRO A 228 -20.06 -7.76 6.27
CA PRO A 228 -21.12 -8.56 6.86
C PRO A 228 -21.51 -9.70 5.90
N GLU A 229 -21.78 -10.88 6.48
CA GLU A 229 -22.30 -12.04 5.75
C GLU A 229 -23.64 -11.70 5.08
N ASP A 230 -24.47 -10.93 5.80
CA ASP A 230 -25.76 -10.46 5.33
C ASP A 230 -25.62 -9.36 4.27
N LYS A 231 -25.95 -9.72 3.02
CA LYS A 231 -25.82 -8.83 1.86
C LYS A 231 -26.77 -7.62 1.87
N SER A 232 -27.79 -7.65 2.72
CA SER A 232 -28.76 -6.56 2.86
C SER A 232 -28.29 -5.42 3.76
N ILE A 233 -27.19 -5.61 4.51
CA ILE A 233 -26.67 -4.59 5.41
C ILE A 233 -25.88 -3.56 4.60
N THR A 234 -26.47 -2.40 4.38
CA THR A 234 -25.81 -1.22 3.78
C THR A 234 -25.64 -0.07 4.78
N THR A 235 -25.86 -0.34 6.07
CA THR A 235 -25.77 0.63 7.15
C THR A 235 -24.41 0.57 7.83
N LEU A 236 -23.75 1.72 7.96
CA LEU A 236 -22.53 1.91 8.73
C LEU A 236 -22.85 2.60 10.07
N TYR A 237 -22.29 2.06 11.14
CA TYR A 237 -22.25 2.70 12.45
C TYR A 237 -21.01 3.60 12.54
N VAL A 238 -21.23 4.87 12.86
CA VAL A 238 -20.19 5.86 13.12
C VAL A 238 -20.30 6.28 14.58
N GLY A 239 -19.29 5.97 15.39
CA GLY A 239 -19.20 6.32 16.80
C GLY A 239 -18.20 7.44 17.06
N ASN A 240 -18.24 7.99 18.28
CA ASN A 240 -17.36 9.06 18.75
C ASN A 240 -17.54 10.39 18.00
N ILE A 241 -18.77 10.68 17.56
CA ILE A 241 -19.11 11.86 16.78
C ILE A 241 -19.06 13.12 17.67
N GLY A 242 -19.44 13.01 18.95
CA GLY A 242 -19.55 14.15 19.85
C GLY A 242 -20.75 15.05 19.51
N GLU A 243 -21.06 15.99 20.40
CA GLU A 243 -22.32 16.77 20.34
C GLU A 243 -22.31 17.93 19.34
N LYS A 244 -21.14 18.35 18.87
CA LYS A 244 -20.97 19.52 17.97
C LYS A 244 -21.00 19.18 16.48
N MET A 245 -21.06 17.91 16.13
CA MET A 245 -21.02 17.48 14.73
C MET A 245 -22.37 17.67 14.06
N LEU A 246 -22.33 18.23 12.85
CA LEU A 246 -23.52 18.45 12.03
C LEU A 246 -23.71 17.30 11.04
N GLU A 247 -24.97 16.98 10.74
CA GLU A 247 -25.32 16.00 9.71
C GLU A 247 -24.71 16.35 8.35
N LYS A 248 -24.65 17.64 8.02
CA LYS A 248 -24.07 18.13 6.77
C LYS A 248 -22.61 17.70 6.61
N GLU A 249 -21.80 17.77 7.67
CA GLU A 249 -20.38 17.39 7.60
C GLU A 249 -20.20 15.89 7.34
N LEU A 250 -21.03 15.06 7.97
CA LEU A 250 -21.06 13.62 7.70
C LEU A 250 -21.50 13.36 6.26
N ARG A 251 -22.56 14.04 5.79
CA ARG A 251 -23.06 13.89 4.44
C ARG A 251 -22.01 14.27 3.40
N ASP A 252 -21.35 15.42 3.55
CA ASP A 252 -20.32 15.90 2.63
C ASP A 252 -19.14 14.92 2.54
N HIS A 253 -18.71 14.33 3.66
CA HIS A 253 -17.63 13.34 3.66
C HIS A 253 -18.06 11.97 3.11
N PHE A 254 -19.26 11.48 3.44
CA PHE A 254 -19.72 10.15 3.04
C PHE A 254 -20.28 10.08 1.62
N TYR A 255 -20.63 11.23 1.03
CA TYR A 255 -21.15 11.32 -0.34
C TYR A 255 -20.14 10.90 -1.41
N GLN A 256 -18.83 11.10 -1.15
CA GLN A 256 -17.76 10.73 -2.09
C GLN A 256 -17.68 9.21 -2.38
N TYR A 257 -18.27 8.38 -1.54
CA TYR A 257 -18.25 6.93 -1.68
C TYR A 257 -19.50 6.36 -2.37
N GLY A 258 -20.59 7.13 -2.45
CA GLY A 258 -21.81 6.74 -3.14
C GLY A 258 -23.08 7.43 -2.62
N GLU A 259 -24.22 7.08 -3.20
CA GLU A 259 -25.53 7.63 -2.81
C GLU A 259 -25.99 7.15 -1.44
N ILE A 260 -26.30 8.12 -0.59
CA ILE A 260 -26.75 7.92 0.79
C ILE A 260 -28.29 7.89 0.81
N ARG A 261 -28.86 6.82 1.37
CA ARG A 261 -30.32 6.67 1.59
C ARG A 261 -30.81 7.51 2.75
N SER A 262 -30.13 7.43 3.90
CA SER A 262 -30.48 8.21 5.10
C SER A 262 -29.31 8.30 6.07
N ILE A 263 -29.28 9.39 6.84
CA ILE A 263 -28.36 9.59 7.96
C ILE A 263 -29.21 9.78 9.22
N THR A 264 -28.93 9.03 10.27
CA THR A 264 -29.64 9.16 11.56
C THR A 264 -28.63 9.37 12.67
N ILE A 265 -28.63 10.55 13.28
CA ILE A 265 -27.73 10.90 14.39
C ILE A 265 -28.46 10.65 15.71
N VAL A 266 -27.80 9.95 16.63
CA VAL A 266 -28.26 9.67 17.98
C VAL A 266 -27.34 10.38 18.96
N SER A 267 -27.66 11.65 19.27
CA SER A 267 -26.82 12.50 20.13
C SER A 267 -26.58 11.92 21.52
N ARG A 268 -27.58 11.23 22.10
CA ARG A 268 -27.45 10.56 23.41
C ARG A 268 -26.33 9.52 23.47
N GLN A 269 -26.06 8.84 22.37
CA GLN A 269 -25.03 7.79 22.27
C GLN A 269 -23.79 8.27 21.51
N GLN A 270 -23.79 9.54 21.08
CA GLN A 270 -22.74 10.15 20.25
C GLN A 270 -22.38 9.28 19.03
N CYS A 271 -23.42 8.70 18.41
CA CYS A 271 -23.30 7.81 17.26
C CYS A 271 -24.23 8.22 16.13
N ALA A 272 -23.92 7.80 14.91
CA ALA A 272 -24.75 7.98 13.74
C ALA A 272 -24.79 6.70 12.90
N PHE A 273 -25.90 6.53 12.20
CA PHE A 273 -26.13 5.45 11.26
C PHE A 273 -26.24 6.05 9.86
N VAL A 274 -25.33 5.66 8.97
CA VAL A 274 -25.32 6.08 7.56
C VAL A 274 -25.73 4.88 6.73
N THR A 275 -26.87 4.97 6.05
CA THR A 275 -27.37 3.89 5.19
C THR A 275 -27.16 4.24 3.73
N TYR A 276 -26.47 3.38 2.98
CA TYR A 276 -26.25 3.54 1.54
C TYR A 276 -27.35 2.87 0.71
N VAL A 277 -27.52 3.34 -0.53
CA VAL A 277 -28.39 2.70 -1.52
C VAL A 277 -27.78 1.40 -2.03
N THR A 278 -26.47 1.39 -2.30
CA THR A 278 -25.74 0.24 -2.84
C THR A 278 -24.80 -0.37 -1.79
N ARG A 279 -24.65 -1.71 -1.82
CA ARG A 279 -23.71 -2.43 -0.94
C ARG A 279 -22.25 -2.09 -1.26
N SER A 280 -21.90 -1.98 -2.55
CA SER A 280 -20.56 -1.63 -2.99
C SER A 280 -20.11 -0.28 -2.44
N ALA A 281 -20.99 0.72 -2.39
CA ALA A 281 -20.69 2.02 -1.78
C ALA A 281 -20.47 1.89 -0.27
N ALA A 282 -21.26 1.07 0.42
CA ALA A 282 -21.08 0.84 1.86
C ALA A 282 -19.74 0.15 2.18
N GLU A 283 -19.32 -0.83 1.37
CA GLU A 283 -18.03 -1.52 1.53
C GLU A 283 -16.86 -0.58 1.25
N LEU A 284 -16.94 0.19 0.16
CA LEU A 284 -15.91 1.17 -0.20
C LEU A 284 -15.81 2.28 0.86
N ALA A 285 -16.95 2.76 1.37
CA ALA A 285 -16.99 3.70 2.48
C ALA A 285 -16.37 3.10 3.75
N ALA A 286 -16.70 1.85 4.10
CA ALA A 286 -16.15 1.17 5.27
C ALA A 286 -14.61 1.06 5.18
N GLU A 287 -14.06 0.60 4.04
CA GLU A 287 -12.62 0.49 3.82
C GLU A 287 -11.90 1.85 3.78
N GLY A 288 -12.56 2.85 3.18
CA GLY A 288 -12.04 4.21 3.05
C GLY A 288 -11.98 4.97 4.38
N THR A 289 -12.88 4.67 5.31
CA THR A 289 -13.05 5.45 6.53
C THR A 289 -12.57 4.75 7.81
N PHE A 290 -12.47 3.41 7.80
CA PHE A 290 -12.07 2.64 8.97
C PHE A 290 -10.66 2.98 9.47
N ASN A 291 -10.57 3.36 10.75
CA ASN A 291 -9.34 3.79 11.43
C ASN A 291 -8.61 4.97 10.75
N LYS A 292 -9.29 5.70 9.86
CA LYS A 292 -8.76 6.85 9.12
C LYS A 292 -9.54 8.13 9.39
N LEU A 293 -10.85 8.03 9.55
CA LEU A 293 -11.72 9.19 9.58
C LEU A 293 -11.47 10.06 10.81
N ILE A 294 -10.97 11.27 10.57
CA ILE A 294 -10.81 12.31 11.57
C ILE A 294 -11.61 13.53 11.09
N ILE A 295 -12.70 13.86 11.79
CA ILE A 295 -13.50 15.06 11.53
C ILE A 295 -13.46 15.94 12.77
N GLN A 296 -13.32 17.26 12.60
CA GLN A 296 -13.17 18.22 13.69
C GLN A 296 -12.10 17.82 14.73
N ASN A 297 -10.96 17.28 14.24
CA ASN A 297 -9.85 16.80 15.07
C ASN A 297 -10.21 15.62 16.01
N ARG A 298 -11.31 14.91 15.74
CA ARG A 298 -11.75 13.71 16.46
C ARG A 298 -11.76 12.50 15.56
N ARG A 299 -11.18 11.40 16.06
CA ARG A 299 -11.17 10.11 15.37
C ARG A 299 -12.52 9.42 15.55
N LEU A 300 -13.22 9.20 14.44
CA LEU A 300 -14.49 8.48 14.43
C LEU A 300 -14.25 6.97 14.39
N VAL A 301 -15.10 6.21 15.08
CA VAL A 301 -15.03 4.75 15.13
C VAL A 301 -16.08 4.17 14.20
N ILE A 302 -15.68 3.37 13.22
CA ILE A 302 -16.59 2.87 12.20
C ILE A 302 -16.75 1.37 12.34
N ARG A 303 -17.99 0.90 12.27
CA ARG A 303 -18.38 -0.51 12.34
C ARG A 303 -19.53 -0.77 11.38
N TRP A 304 -19.72 -2.03 11.01
CA TRP A 304 -20.93 -2.42 10.29
C TRP A 304 -22.16 -2.31 11.21
N GLY A 305 -23.25 -1.76 10.66
CA GLY A 305 -24.53 -1.70 11.34
C GLY A 305 -25.11 -3.10 11.53
N LYS A 306 -25.87 -3.30 12.60
CA LYS A 306 -26.64 -4.54 12.81
C LYS A 306 -27.96 -4.41 12.04
N SER A 307 -28.45 -5.52 11.50
CA SER A 307 -29.75 -5.57 10.82
C SER A 307 -30.85 -4.97 11.71
N GLN A 308 -31.61 -4.01 11.19
CA GLN A 308 -32.82 -3.47 11.80
C GLN A 308 -33.97 -4.50 11.70
N GLY A 309 -33.75 -5.71 12.22
CA GLY A 309 -34.77 -6.74 12.37
C GLY A 309 -35.34 -6.67 13.78
N LYS A 310 -36.46 -5.95 13.95
CA LYS A 310 -37.31 -5.90 15.15
C LYS A 310 -36.56 -5.74 16.48
N GLN A 311 -36.28 -4.49 16.87
CA GLN A 311 -36.18 -4.21 18.30
C GLN A 311 -37.55 -4.47 18.92
N ASN A 312 -37.62 -5.51 19.73
CA ASN A 312 -38.81 -5.88 20.50
C ASN A 312 -39.08 -4.74 21.50
N ILE A 313 -40.13 -3.97 21.24
CA ILE A 313 -40.63 -2.93 22.14
C ILE A 313 -41.21 -3.65 23.36
N PRO A 314 -40.74 -3.42 24.59
CA PRO A 314 -41.31 -4.09 25.76
C PRO A 314 -42.61 -3.39 26.14
N GLY A 315 -43.74 -4.01 25.84
CA GLY A 315 -45.02 -3.58 26.40
C GLY A 315 -46.25 -3.89 25.56
N THR A 316 -46.60 -5.17 25.38
CA THR A 316 -47.99 -5.63 25.27
C THR A 316 -48.06 -7.17 25.22
N THR A 317 -49.01 -7.71 25.97
CA THR A 317 -49.21 -9.08 26.44
C THR A 317 -49.82 -10.04 25.40
N ASN A 318 -49.32 -11.27 25.29
CA ASN A 318 -50.08 -12.54 25.51
C ASN A 318 -49.46 -13.79 24.82
N THR A 319 -49.45 -14.88 25.60
CA THR A 319 -49.50 -16.33 25.26
C THR A 319 -48.27 -17.06 24.69
N GLU A 320 -47.54 -17.68 25.63
CA GLU A 320 -46.96 -19.04 25.67
C GLU A 320 -46.63 -19.82 24.38
N ALA A 321 -45.34 -20.11 24.16
CA ALA A 321 -44.84 -21.36 23.57
C ALA A 321 -43.34 -21.64 23.93
N GLY A 322 -43.15 -22.39 25.02
CA GLY A 322 -42.11 -23.40 25.29
C GLY A 322 -40.65 -23.22 24.82
N ALA A 323 -39.79 -22.74 25.71
CA ALA A 323 -38.35 -23.07 25.71
C ALA A 323 -38.13 -24.42 26.44
N ARG A 324 -37.45 -25.37 25.78
CA ARG A 324 -37.05 -26.66 26.35
C ARG A 324 -35.92 -26.46 27.36
N PHE A 325 -36.17 -26.76 28.63
CA PHE A 325 -35.12 -27.00 29.64
C PHE A 325 -34.96 -28.50 29.88
N GLU A 326 -33.73 -28.91 30.16
CA GLU A 326 -33.31 -30.29 30.36
C GLU A 326 -33.73 -30.80 31.76
N PRO A 327 -34.38 -31.97 31.88
CA PRO A 327 -34.90 -32.44 33.16
C PRO A 327 -33.82 -33.09 34.04
N VAL A 328 -33.88 -32.78 35.34
CA VAL A 328 -32.96 -33.24 36.39
C VAL A 328 -33.13 -34.75 36.65
N PRO A 329 -32.04 -35.53 36.82
CA PRO A 329 -32.11 -36.97 37.08
C PRO A 329 -32.82 -37.33 38.40
N GLY A 330 -33.80 -38.25 38.36
CA GLY A 330 -34.36 -38.87 39.58
C GLY A 330 -35.83 -39.32 39.58
N LEU A 331 -36.62 -39.13 38.52
CA LEU A 331 -38.02 -39.60 38.45
C LEU A 331 -38.25 -40.59 37.30
N PRO A 332 -39.07 -41.65 37.50
CA PRO A 332 -39.31 -42.68 36.48
C PRO A 332 -40.10 -42.13 35.28
N ARG A 333 -39.70 -42.55 34.08
CA ARG A 333 -40.21 -42.09 32.78
C ARG A 333 -41.64 -42.58 32.52
N ALA A 334 -42.47 -41.73 31.92
CA ALA A 334 -43.82 -42.09 31.47
C ALA A 334 -43.81 -43.11 30.31
N LEU A 335 -44.81 -44.00 30.33
CA LEU A 335 -44.99 -45.15 29.43
C LEU A 335 -45.32 -44.74 27.97
N PRO A 336 -44.92 -45.52 26.95
CA PRO A 336 -45.25 -45.27 25.56
C PRO A 336 -46.67 -45.75 25.20
N HIS A 337 -47.30 -45.05 24.25
CA HIS A 337 -48.61 -45.40 23.67
C HIS A 337 -48.43 -46.27 22.41
N PRO A 338 -49.34 -47.22 22.09
CA PRO A 338 -49.14 -48.19 21.02
C PRO A 338 -49.48 -47.63 19.62
N GLU A 339 -48.70 -48.07 18.63
CA GLU A 339 -48.98 -47.98 17.20
C GLU A 339 -49.96 -49.09 16.79
N GLU A 340 -51.01 -48.77 16.02
CA GLU A 340 -51.48 -49.50 14.83
C GLU A 340 -52.85 -48.99 14.32
N LEU A 341 -53.07 -49.18 13.01
CA LEU A 341 -54.31 -49.02 12.20
C LEU A 341 -54.57 -47.58 11.71
N GLU A 342 -54.70 -47.26 10.42
CA GLU A 342 -55.47 -47.97 9.39
C GLU A 342 -54.90 -47.75 7.97
N HIS A 343 -54.63 -48.86 7.29
CA HIS A 343 -54.45 -48.93 5.85
C HIS A 343 -55.82 -48.96 5.14
N ASN A 344 -55.94 -48.18 4.07
CA ASN A 344 -57.07 -48.09 3.13
C ASN A 344 -57.57 -49.48 2.66
N PHE A 345 -58.67 -49.95 3.25
CA PHE A 345 -59.26 -51.28 2.97
C PHE A 345 -60.34 -51.27 1.88
N PHE A 346 -60.67 -50.13 1.27
CA PHE A 346 -61.62 -50.07 0.14
C PHE A 346 -60.99 -49.39 -1.07
N ASN A 347 -60.46 -50.24 -1.94
CA ASN A 347 -59.81 -49.92 -3.19
C ASN A 347 -60.77 -49.22 -4.17
N LEU A 348 -60.71 -47.88 -4.28
CA LEU A 348 -61.42 -47.11 -5.30
C LEU A 348 -60.51 -46.06 -5.94
N ALA A 349 -60.48 -46.09 -7.27
CA ALA A 349 -59.99 -45.06 -8.18
C ALA A 349 -61.02 -44.94 -9.32
N PRO A 350 -60.88 -44.06 -10.32
CA PRO A 350 -60.57 -42.62 -10.36
C PRO A 350 -61.56 -41.84 -11.27
N THR A 351 -61.75 -40.51 -11.17
CA THR A 351 -62.46 -39.70 -12.21
C THR A 351 -62.05 -38.21 -12.14
N THR A 352 -61.23 -37.68 -13.07
CA THR A 352 -61.56 -36.97 -14.34
C THR A 352 -62.10 -35.53 -14.26
N SER A 353 -61.32 -34.64 -14.89
CA SER A 353 -61.67 -33.51 -15.79
C SER A 353 -62.10 -32.11 -15.28
N SER A 354 -61.38 -31.13 -15.87
CA SER A 354 -61.77 -29.82 -16.46
C SER A 354 -61.74 -28.51 -15.64
N PHE A 355 -60.71 -27.68 -15.94
CA PHE A 355 -60.62 -26.25 -16.39
C PHE A 355 -61.67 -25.18 -15.92
N PRO A 356 -61.43 -23.83 -15.99
CA PRO A 356 -60.36 -23.05 -16.68
C PRO A 356 -59.73 -21.83 -15.89
N SER A 357 -58.77 -21.16 -16.57
CA SER A 357 -58.01 -19.92 -16.26
C SER A 357 -58.89 -18.67 -16.01
N PRO A 358 -58.38 -17.52 -15.46
CA PRO A 358 -57.65 -16.54 -16.31
C PRO A 358 -56.70 -15.56 -15.56
N TYR A 359 -55.43 -15.42 -15.93
CA TYR A 359 -54.77 -14.09 -15.88
C TYR A 359 -53.65 -13.97 -16.94
N PRO A 360 -53.55 -12.83 -17.64
CA PRO A 360 -52.76 -12.68 -18.87
C PRO A 360 -51.30 -12.31 -18.63
N GLN A 361 -50.43 -12.85 -19.50
CA GLN A 361 -49.03 -12.52 -19.64
C GLN A 361 -48.89 -11.20 -20.41
N PHE A 362 -48.26 -10.19 -19.79
CA PHE A 362 -47.84 -8.98 -20.48
C PHE A 362 -46.39 -9.12 -20.97
N ALA A 363 -46.20 -9.04 -22.28
CA ALA A 363 -44.91 -8.88 -22.94
C ALA A 363 -44.42 -7.41 -22.82
N PRO A 364 -43.10 -7.17 -22.73
CA PRO A 364 -42.57 -5.81 -22.67
C PRO A 364 -42.54 -5.17 -24.08
N PRO A 365 -42.78 -3.86 -24.22
CA PRO A 365 -42.73 -3.18 -25.50
C PRO A 365 -41.30 -2.93 -25.97
N THR A 366 -41.10 -3.12 -27.27
CA THR A 366 -39.93 -2.72 -28.05
C THR A 366 -39.85 -1.19 -28.14
N TYR A 367 -38.76 -0.60 -27.65
CA TYR A 367 -38.46 0.82 -27.82
C TYR A 367 -37.67 1.03 -29.13
N PRO A 368 -37.99 2.05 -29.94
CA PRO A 368 -37.23 2.37 -31.13
C PRO A 368 -35.91 3.08 -30.78
N LEU A 369 -34.84 2.67 -31.47
CA LEU A 369 -33.51 3.29 -31.48
C LEU A 369 -33.60 4.77 -31.89
N MET A 370 -33.35 5.69 -30.95
CA MET A 370 -33.09 7.10 -31.26
C MET A 370 -31.58 7.31 -31.45
N ALA A 371 -31.21 7.74 -32.65
CA ALA A 371 -29.85 8.15 -33.01
C ALA A 371 -29.51 9.54 -32.41
N PRO A 372 -28.24 9.81 -32.08
CA PRO A 372 -27.80 11.12 -31.59
C PRO A 372 -27.71 12.16 -32.73
N PRO A 373 -28.11 13.43 -32.51
CA PRO A 373 -28.00 14.47 -33.52
C PRO A 373 -26.57 15.04 -33.64
N PRO A 374 -26.19 15.59 -34.83
CA PRO A 374 -24.84 16.07 -35.15
C PRO A 374 -24.50 17.45 -34.54
N PRO A 375 -23.20 17.81 -34.41
CA PRO A 375 -22.77 19.12 -33.94
C PRO A 375 -22.86 20.15 -35.08
N ASN A 376 -23.31 21.37 -34.78
CA ASN A 376 -23.28 22.50 -35.71
C ASN A 376 -22.89 23.79 -34.97
N PRO A 377 -22.57 24.91 -35.67
CA PRO A 377 -21.25 25.53 -35.61
C PRO A 377 -21.27 26.89 -34.90
N THR A 378 -20.07 27.39 -34.62
CA THR A 378 -19.76 28.74 -34.12
C THR A 378 -20.36 29.88 -34.95
N PRO A 379 -20.70 31.03 -34.31
CA PRO A 379 -20.61 32.33 -34.96
C PRO A 379 -19.73 33.35 -34.19
N ASN A 380 -18.66 33.75 -34.87
CA ASN A 380 -17.94 35.05 -34.98
C ASN A 380 -18.07 36.15 -33.90
N GLN A 381 -16.91 36.49 -33.32
CA GLN A 381 -16.17 37.78 -33.28
C GLN A 381 -16.91 39.15 -33.26
N PRO A 382 -16.33 40.14 -32.55
CA PRO A 382 -15.44 41.11 -33.21
C PRO A 382 -14.13 41.44 -32.47
N GLU A 383 -13.10 41.80 -33.23
CA GLU A 383 -11.75 42.23 -32.82
C GLU A 383 -11.65 43.73 -32.48
N LEU A 384 -10.67 44.09 -31.62
CA LEU A 384 -9.72 45.23 -31.64
C LEU A 384 -9.30 45.63 -30.21
N PRO A 385 -8.14 46.33 -29.99
CA PRO A 385 -6.77 46.16 -30.47
C PRO A 385 -5.76 45.97 -29.30
N GLY A 386 -4.51 45.62 -29.62
CA GLY A 386 -3.47 45.23 -28.65
C GLY A 386 -3.05 46.28 -27.63
N PHE A 387 -2.66 45.80 -26.44
CA PHE A 387 -1.91 46.54 -25.43
C PHE A 387 -0.78 45.69 -24.86
N LEU A 388 0.36 46.35 -24.70
CA LEU A 388 1.66 45.82 -24.29
C LEU A 388 1.68 45.33 -22.83
N ALA A 389 2.68 44.50 -22.57
CA ALA A 389 3.00 43.81 -21.32
C ALA A 389 3.11 44.69 -20.07
N GLU A 390 2.76 44.13 -18.90
CA GLU A 390 3.49 44.39 -17.63
C GLU A 390 3.16 43.35 -16.51
N GLY A 391 4.21 42.70 -16.00
CA GLY A 391 4.44 42.48 -14.56
C GLY A 391 3.66 41.39 -13.80
N GLN A 392 4.17 40.15 -13.79
CA GLN A 392 4.06 39.29 -12.60
C GLN A 392 5.46 39.12 -11.98
N SER A 393 5.60 39.62 -10.75
CA SER A 393 6.83 39.73 -9.98
C SER A 393 7.35 38.35 -9.55
N SER A 394 8.60 38.07 -9.92
CA SER A 394 9.37 36.95 -9.39
C SER A 394 9.87 37.28 -7.97
N ILE A 395 9.82 36.30 -7.08
CA ILE A 395 10.32 36.40 -5.70
C ILE A 395 11.85 36.59 -5.75
N HIS A 396 12.33 37.76 -5.33
CA HIS A 396 13.75 38.11 -5.32
C HIS A 396 14.46 37.47 -4.11
N TYR A 397 15.41 36.57 -4.35
CA TYR A 397 16.26 35.98 -3.30
C TYR A 397 17.58 36.77 -3.14
N PRO A 398 18.03 37.10 -1.92
CA PRO A 398 19.28 37.84 -1.65
C PRO A 398 20.59 37.19 -2.12
N SER A 399 20.53 36.01 -2.74
CA SER A 399 21.68 35.32 -3.37
C SER A 399 21.85 35.66 -4.85
N GLN A 400 20.91 36.41 -5.44
CA GLN A 400 20.93 36.81 -6.85
C GLN A 400 21.52 38.22 -7.07
N ASP A 401 21.99 38.87 -5.99
CA ASP A 401 22.59 40.20 -6.04
C ASP A 401 24.05 40.11 -6.52
N PRO A 402 24.38 40.62 -7.72
CA PRO A 402 25.73 40.53 -8.30
C PRO A 402 26.77 41.37 -7.57
N THR A 403 26.37 42.20 -6.60
CA THR A 403 27.29 43.01 -5.79
C THR A 403 27.81 42.29 -4.55
N ARG A 404 27.27 41.10 -4.23
CA ARG A 404 27.71 40.31 -3.07
C ARG A 404 28.72 39.25 -3.51
N LEU A 405 29.88 39.25 -2.85
CA LEU A 405 31.02 38.36 -3.09
C LEU A 405 30.59 36.89 -3.35
N GLY A 406 30.84 36.41 -4.58
CA GLY A 406 30.64 35.01 -4.96
C GLY A 406 30.13 34.74 -6.39
N ALA A 407 29.68 35.76 -7.14
CA ALA A 407 29.19 35.56 -8.51
C ALA A 407 30.33 35.48 -9.54
N ILE A 408 30.46 34.35 -10.25
CA ILE A 408 31.40 34.15 -11.35
C ILE A 408 30.83 34.77 -12.62
N ASN A 409 31.40 35.88 -13.08
CA ASN A 409 31.11 36.45 -14.40
C ASN A 409 31.69 35.55 -15.50
N LYS A 410 30.82 34.87 -16.26
CA LYS A 410 31.20 34.25 -17.55
C LYS A 410 31.17 35.33 -18.63
N THR A 411 32.28 36.02 -18.84
CA THR A 411 32.51 36.80 -20.07
C THR A 411 32.82 35.83 -21.21
N ARG A 412 31.92 35.79 -22.19
CA ARG A 412 32.08 35.09 -23.46
C ARG A 412 32.89 36.01 -24.38
N GLN A 413 34.16 35.67 -24.64
CA GLN A 413 34.93 36.34 -25.70
C GLN A 413 34.54 35.77 -27.06
N THR A 414 34.49 36.69 -28.01
CA THR A 414 34.12 36.61 -29.44
C THR A 414 34.92 35.58 -30.23
#